data_AF-A0A0G0NIC1-F1
#
_entry.id   AF-A0A0G0NIC1-F1
#
_cell.length_a   1.000
_cell.length_b   1.000
_cell.length_c   1.000
_cell.angle_alpha   90.00
_cell.angle_beta   90.00
_cell.angle_gamma   90.00
#
_symmetry.space_group_name_H-M   'P 1'
#
loop_
_entity.id
_entity.type
_entity.pdbx_description
1 polymer ?
#
loop_
_entity_poly.entity_id
_entity_poly.type
_entity_poly.pdbx_seq_one_letter_code
_entity_poly.pdbx_strand_id
1 'polypeptide(L)'
;PSGFNKYGFHITIKKNTLIASAGIDESNANGYYILWPKDPQKSANKIRGFLKKEFGLSRIGVVITDSHVQPLRCGTVGTSISHSGFNALNSYIGKPDIFDRKLKVTNAAVAEGIAAAAVLAMGEGKEQTPIAIVSDVPFVNFVDRDPTKKEIQRLAISKEEDIYSPLLKAAKWKKGKGNRTVHIKKRA
;
A
#
# COMPACT_ATOMS: atom_id res chain seq x y z
N PRO A 1 9.13 18.12 -9.26
CA PRO A 1 8.99 19.18 -8.21
C PRO A 1 7.55 19.69 -8.21
N SER A 2 7.04 20.24 -7.10
CA SER A 2 5.63 20.69 -6.97
C SER A 2 5.18 21.62 -8.10
N GLY A 3 6.07 22.48 -8.61
CA GLY A 3 5.78 23.39 -9.73
C GLY A 3 5.62 22.73 -11.10
N PHE A 4 5.82 21.41 -11.24
CA PHE A 4 5.63 20.67 -12.50
C PHE A 4 4.20 20.13 -12.69
N ASN A 5 3.33 20.25 -11.69
CA ASN A 5 1.91 19.93 -11.85
C ASN A 5 1.06 21.00 -11.16
N LYS A 6 -0.16 21.21 -11.70
CA LYS A 6 -1.10 22.21 -11.19
C LYS A 6 -1.56 21.99 -9.74
N TYR A 7 -1.30 20.82 -9.17
CA TYR A 7 -1.76 20.43 -7.84
C TYR A 7 -0.66 20.52 -6.78
N GLY A 8 0.57 20.90 -7.14
CA GLY A 8 1.65 21.08 -6.18
C GLY A 8 2.23 19.80 -5.59
N PHE A 9 1.89 18.61 -6.09
CA PHE A 9 2.39 17.34 -5.53
C PHE A 9 3.81 17.02 -5.97
N HIS A 10 4.55 16.32 -5.10
CA HIS A 10 5.86 15.75 -5.45
C HIS A 10 5.74 14.26 -5.73
N ILE A 11 6.30 13.78 -6.84
CA ILE A 11 6.47 12.34 -7.05
C ILE A 11 7.59 11.87 -6.14
N THR A 12 7.33 10.83 -5.34
CA THR A 12 8.28 10.26 -4.38
C THR A 12 8.23 8.75 -4.39
N ILE A 13 9.29 8.12 -3.87
CA ILE A 13 9.31 6.68 -3.58
C ILE A 13 9.45 6.52 -2.07
N LYS A 14 8.47 5.89 -1.43
CA LYS A 14 8.47 5.63 0.01
C LYS A 14 8.18 4.15 0.23
N LYS A 15 9.09 3.43 0.91
CA LYS A 15 8.98 1.98 1.18
C LYS A 15 8.62 1.15 -0.08
N ASN A 16 9.27 1.46 -1.20
CA ASN A 16 9.04 0.85 -2.51
C ASN A 16 7.68 1.15 -3.18
N THR A 17 6.92 2.12 -2.66
CA THR A 17 5.68 2.62 -3.28
C THR A 17 5.97 3.96 -3.97
N LEU A 18 5.64 4.04 -5.26
CA LEU A 18 5.62 5.32 -5.99
C LEU A 18 4.35 6.09 -5.58
N ILE A 19 4.52 7.19 -4.85
CA ILE A 19 3.41 7.90 -4.21
C ILE A 19 3.63 9.42 -4.21
N ALA A 20 2.53 10.18 -4.17
CA ALA A 20 2.57 11.61 -4.00
C ALA A 20 3.05 11.99 -2.59
N SER A 21 3.94 12.99 -2.51
CA SER A 21 4.38 13.65 -1.27
C SER A 21 4.76 12.70 -0.12
N ALA A 22 5.34 11.54 -0.43
CA ALA A 22 5.74 10.49 0.50
C ALA A 22 4.60 9.88 1.34
N GLY A 23 3.35 9.95 0.86
CA GLY A 23 2.16 9.53 1.61
C GLY A 23 1.81 10.47 2.75
N ILE A 24 2.28 11.72 2.68
CA ILE A 24 1.90 12.77 3.62
C ILE A 24 0.59 13.37 3.15
N ASP A 25 -0.37 13.43 4.06
CA ASP A 25 -1.72 13.95 3.80
C ASP A 25 -2.02 15.20 4.63
N GLU A 26 -2.71 16.16 4.02
CA GLU A 26 -3.26 17.38 4.63
C GLU A 26 -4.79 17.28 4.82
N SER A 27 -5.44 16.43 4.02
CA SER A 27 -6.87 16.19 4.09
C SER A 27 -7.24 15.51 5.41
N ASN A 28 -8.46 15.79 5.90
CA ASN A 28 -8.97 15.23 7.16
C ASN A 28 -8.05 15.44 8.39
N ALA A 29 -7.08 16.36 8.30
CA ALA A 29 -6.02 16.52 9.29
C ALA A 29 -6.16 17.80 10.14
N ASN A 30 -7.24 18.56 9.99
CA ASN A 30 -7.54 19.75 10.79
C ASN A 30 -6.36 20.74 10.93
N GLY A 31 -5.70 21.06 9.80
CA GLY A 31 -4.56 21.97 9.76
C GLY A 31 -3.22 21.35 10.19
N TYR A 32 -3.18 20.04 10.44
CA TYR A 32 -1.97 19.25 10.65
C TYR A 32 -1.61 18.43 9.40
N TYR A 33 -0.52 17.67 9.52
CA TYR A 33 -0.08 16.73 8.50
C TYR A 33 -0.12 15.32 9.06
N ILE A 34 -0.74 14.42 8.32
CA ILE A 34 -0.77 13.00 8.64
C ILE A 34 0.42 12.35 7.94
N LEU A 35 1.27 11.72 8.73
CA LEU A 35 2.40 10.93 8.23
C LEU A 35 2.02 9.46 8.25
N TRP A 36 2.58 8.69 7.32
CA TRP A 36 2.56 7.23 7.43
C TRP A 36 3.03 6.75 8.83
N PRO A 37 2.49 5.63 9.33
CA PRO A 37 2.97 5.02 10.55
C PRO A 37 4.49 4.80 10.48
N LYS A 38 5.20 5.05 11.59
CA LYS A 38 6.65 4.83 11.68
C LYS A 38 7.01 3.41 11.23
N ASP A 39 6.21 2.44 11.68
CA ASP A 39 6.29 1.03 11.28
C ASP A 39 4.87 0.48 11.00
N PRO A 40 4.39 0.57 9.74
CA PRO A 40 3.10 0.05 9.31
C PRO A 40 3.00 -1.46 9.50
N GLN A 41 4.09 -2.20 9.23
CA GLN A 41 4.09 -3.65 9.40
C GLN A 41 3.88 -4.05 10.86
N LYS A 42 4.59 -3.41 11.79
CA LYS A 42 4.35 -3.62 13.23
C LYS A 42 2.93 -3.24 13.64
N SER A 43 2.36 -2.21 13.02
CA SER A 43 0.98 -1.77 13.29
C SER A 43 -0.03 -2.82 12.82
N ALA A 44 0.11 -3.35 11.60
CA ALA A 44 -0.75 -4.40 11.05
C ALA A 44 -0.70 -5.68 11.90
N ASN A 45 0.50 -6.09 12.31
CA ASN A 45 0.69 -7.26 13.18
C ASN A 45 0.02 -7.07 14.55
N LYS A 46 0.16 -5.88 15.16
CA LYS A 46 -0.49 -5.56 16.44
C LYS A 46 -2.01 -5.59 16.34
N ILE A 47 -2.57 -4.98 15.29
CA ILE A 47 -4.03 -4.97 15.06
C ILE A 47 -4.52 -6.40 14.89
N ARG A 48 -3.85 -7.21 14.04
CA ARG A 48 -4.22 -8.63 13.87
C ARG A 48 -4.14 -9.40 15.19
N GLY A 49 -3.05 -9.23 15.94
CA GLY A 49 -2.86 -9.91 17.23
C GLY A 49 -3.95 -9.55 18.24
N PHE A 50 -4.35 -8.27 18.29
CA PHE A 50 -5.49 -7.82 19.10
C PHE A 50 -6.79 -8.50 18.65
N LEU A 51 -7.12 -8.44 17.35
CA LEU A 51 -8.35 -9.05 16.82
C LEU A 51 -8.42 -10.56 17.06
N LYS A 52 -7.30 -11.28 16.89
CA LYS A 52 -7.19 -12.70 17.21
C LYS A 52 -7.50 -12.99 18.67
N LYS A 53 -6.86 -12.24 19.58
CA LYS A 53 -6.97 -12.46 21.02
C LYS A 53 -8.38 -12.13 21.51
N GLU A 54 -8.91 -11.00 21.08
CA GLU A 54 -10.17 -10.48 21.60
C GLU A 54 -11.39 -11.24 21.09
N PHE A 55 -11.34 -11.67 19.82
CA PHE A 55 -12.49 -12.28 19.16
C PHE A 55 -12.30 -13.78 18.84
N GLY A 56 -11.18 -14.39 19.25
CA GLY A 56 -10.90 -15.81 19.02
C GLY A 56 -10.78 -16.21 17.54
N LEU A 57 -10.48 -15.26 16.65
CA LEU A 57 -10.49 -15.47 15.20
C LEU A 57 -9.23 -16.22 14.75
N SER A 58 -9.40 -17.36 14.08
CA SER A 58 -8.29 -18.14 13.49
C SER A 58 -7.96 -17.70 12.05
N ARG A 59 -8.97 -17.29 11.28
CA ARG A 59 -8.84 -16.83 9.88
C ARG A 59 -9.10 -15.34 9.76
N ILE A 60 -8.17 -14.55 10.27
CA ILE A 60 -8.21 -13.09 10.19
C ILE A 60 -6.92 -12.56 9.58
N GLY A 61 -7.10 -11.66 8.62
CA GLY A 61 -6.06 -10.88 7.98
C GLY A 61 -6.29 -9.40 8.21
N VAL A 62 -5.22 -8.62 8.17
CA VAL A 62 -5.27 -7.15 8.26
C VAL A 62 -4.49 -6.58 7.09
N VAL A 63 -5.05 -5.58 6.43
CA VAL A 63 -4.36 -4.74 5.44
C VAL A 63 -4.48 -3.30 5.93
N ILE A 64 -3.35 -2.60 6.01
CA ILE A 64 -3.36 -1.15 6.16
C ILE A 64 -3.22 -0.57 4.76
N THR A 65 -4.09 0.36 4.43
CA THR A 65 -4.18 0.99 3.12
C THR A 65 -3.77 2.45 3.16
N ASP A 66 -3.49 2.99 1.98
CA ASP A 66 -3.40 4.42 1.71
C ASP A 66 -3.97 4.68 0.31
N SER A 67 -4.27 5.93 -0.02
CA SER A 67 -4.76 6.31 -1.34
C SER A 67 -3.59 6.71 -2.24
N HIS A 68 -3.61 6.24 -3.49
CA HIS A 68 -2.57 6.59 -4.46
C HIS A 68 -3.16 6.97 -5.82
N VAL A 69 -2.30 7.50 -6.68
CA VAL A 69 -2.64 7.82 -8.08
C VAL A 69 -1.89 6.89 -9.01
N GLN A 70 -2.52 6.53 -10.12
CA GLN A 70 -1.90 5.74 -11.17
C GLN A 70 -1.47 6.65 -12.34
N PRO A 71 -0.32 6.40 -12.97
CA PRO A 71 0.11 7.16 -14.13
C PRO A 71 -0.99 7.19 -15.21
N LEU A 72 -1.24 8.38 -15.75
CA LEU A 72 -2.19 8.62 -16.86
C LEU A 72 -3.66 8.31 -16.56
N ARG A 73 -4.03 8.04 -15.30
CA ARG A 73 -5.43 7.82 -14.89
C ARG A 73 -5.91 8.95 -13.98
N CYS A 74 -7.17 9.34 -14.16
CA CYS A 74 -7.83 10.29 -13.27
C CYS A 74 -8.55 9.52 -12.15
N GLY A 75 -8.40 10.00 -10.91
CA GLY A 75 -8.92 9.35 -9.71
C GLY A 75 -7.81 8.78 -8.81
N THR A 76 -8.15 8.59 -7.54
CA THR A 76 -7.33 7.87 -6.56
C THR A 76 -7.86 6.44 -6.41
N VAL A 77 -6.96 5.52 -6.04
CA VAL A 77 -7.32 4.15 -5.69
C VAL A 77 -6.57 3.74 -4.43
N GLY A 78 -7.15 2.81 -3.66
CA GLY A 78 -6.47 2.23 -2.51
C GLY A 78 -5.28 1.35 -2.89
N THR A 79 -4.18 1.50 -2.15
CA THR A 79 -2.98 0.65 -2.23
C THR A 79 -2.62 0.10 -0.85
N SER A 80 -2.00 -1.08 -0.81
CA SER A 80 -1.61 -1.72 0.45
C SER A 80 -0.25 -1.19 0.93
N ILE A 81 -0.19 -0.61 2.13
CA ILE A 81 1.07 -0.22 2.75
C ILE A 81 1.69 -1.33 3.61
N SER A 82 0.87 -2.22 4.16
CA SER A 82 1.31 -3.41 4.92
C SER A 82 0.16 -4.40 5.13
N HIS A 83 0.50 -5.67 5.39
CA HIS A 83 -0.49 -6.73 5.60
C HIS A 83 -0.07 -7.69 6.72
N SER A 84 -0.99 -8.43 7.31
CA SER A 84 -0.68 -9.57 8.20
C SER A 84 -1.75 -10.66 8.14
N GLY A 85 -1.38 -11.91 8.39
CA GLY A 85 -2.31 -13.03 8.53
C GLY A 85 -2.73 -13.76 7.27
N PHE A 86 -2.17 -13.39 6.11
CA PHE A 86 -2.44 -14.04 4.84
C PHE A 86 -1.30 -13.78 3.85
N ASN A 87 -1.24 -14.57 2.78
CA ASN A 87 -0.29 -14.34 1.69
C ASN A 87 -0.72 -13.14 0.83
N ALA A 88 0.09 -12.07 0.80
CA ALA A 88 -0.19 -10.90 -0.04
C ALA A 88 -0.12 -11.16 -1.55
N LEU A 89 0.58 -12.21 -1.97
CA LEU A 89 0.68 -12.65 -3.36
C LEU A 89 0.16 -14.08 -3.52
N ASN A 90 -0.60 -14.31 -4.59
CA ASN A 90 -0.87 -15.65 -5.09
C ASN A 90 -0.04 -15.87 -6.36
N SER A 91 0.94 -16.79 -6.29
CA SER A 91 1.74 -17.15 -7.46
C SER A 91 0.96 -18.05 -8.40
N TYR A 92 0.88 -17.65 -9.66
CA TYR A 92 0.40 -18.46 -10.77
C TYR A 92 1.55 -18.95 -11.66
N ILE A 93 2.80 -18.56 -11.37
CA ILE A 93 3.97 -19.04 -12.10
C ILE A 93 4.02 -20.57 -12.10
N GLY A 94 4.18 -21.15 -13.29
CA GLY A 94 4.20 -22.59 -13.53
C GLY A 94 2.82 -23.24 -13.68
N LYS A 95 1.73 -22.56 -13.29
CA LYS A 95 0.36 -23.06 -13.48
C LYS A 95 -0.08 -22.90 -14.95
N PRO A 96 -0.90 -23.80 -15.49
CA PRO A 96 -1.46 -23.66 -16.84
C PRO A 96 -2.45 -22.49 -16.89
N ASP A 97 -2.49 -21.80 -18.04
CA ASP A 97 -3.63 -20.98 -18.44
C ASP A 97 -4.75 -21.86 -19.03
N ILE A 98 -5.81 -21.23 -19.54
CA ILE A 98 -6.96 -21.94 -20.15
C ILE A 98 -6.63 -22.68 -21.46
N PHE A 99 -5.39 -22.58 -21.94
CA PHE A 99 -4.87 -23.26 -23.13
C PHE A 99 -3.63 -24.10 -22.78
N ASP A 100 -3.50 -24.52 -21.52
CA ASP A 100 -2.41 -25.35 -20.98
C ASP A 100 -1.00 -24.74 -21.08
N ARG A 101 -0.88 -23.44 -21.38
CA ARG A 101 0.43 -22.77 -21.40
C ARG A 101 0.82 -22.38 -19.98
N LYS A 102 2.04 -22.72 -19.58
CA LYS A 102 2.56 -22.34 -18.26
C LYS A 102 2.74 -20.82 -18.15
N LEU A 103 2.10 -20.22 -17.17
CA LEU A 103 2.28 -18.81 -16.81
C LEU A 103 3.70 -18.59 -16.28
N LYS A 104 4.38 -17.55 -16.74
CA LYS A 104 5.81 -17.32 -16.45
C LYS A 104 6.08 -16.32 -15.34
N VAL A 105 5.26 -15.27 -15.24
CA VAL A 105 5.52 -14.12 -14.35
C VAL A 105 4.34 -13.75 -13.44
N THR A 106 3.20 -14.40 -13.63
CA THR A 106 1.93 -13.98 -13.04
C THR A 106 1.90 -14.23 -11.53
N ASN A 107 1.87 -13.15 -10.76
CA ASN A 107 1.51 -13.14 -9.34
C ASN A 107 0.30 -12.21 -9.18
N ALA A 108 -0.79 -12.71 -8.60
CA ALA A 108 -1.92 -11.86 -8.25
C ALA A 108 -1.61 -11.14 -6.93
N ALA A 109 -1.66 -9.81 -6.94
CA ALA A 109 -1.44 -8.97 -5.77
C ALA A 109 -2.71 -8.89 -4.91
N VAL A 110 -2.95 -9.94 -4.11
CA VAL A 110 -4.15 -10.10 -3.28
C VAL A 110 -4.32 -8.90 -2.32
N ALA A 111 -3.24 -8.47 -1.67
CA ALA A 111 -3.29 -7.32 -0.76
C ALA A 111 -3.67 -6.01 -1.46
N GLU A 112 -3.16 -5.76 -2.66
CA GLU A 112 -3.53 -4.56 -3.46
C GLU A 112 -4.99 -4.61 -3.91
N GLY A 113 -5.46 -5.78 -4.38
CA GLY A 113 -6.86 -5.94 -4.78
C GLY A 113 -7.84 -5.70 -3.63
N ILE A 114 -7.52 -6.22 -2.43
CA ILE A 114 -8.28 -5.96 -1.20
C ILE A 114 -8.23 -4.47 -0.85
N ALA A 115 -7.05 -3.84 -0.92
CA ALA A 115 -6.88 -2.42 -0.61
C ALA A 115 -7.73 -1.53 -1.52
N ALA A 116 -7.72 -1.79 -2.83
CA ALA A 116 -8.51 -1.03 -3.80
C ALA A 116 -10.01 -1.13 -3.52
N ALA A 117 -10.52 -2.35 -3.27
CA ALA A 117 -11.93 -2.56 -2.95
C ALA A 117 -12.33 -1.93 -1.60
N ALA A 118 -11.48 -2.07 -0.59
CA ALA A 118 -11.70 -1.51 0.74
C ALA A 118 -11.78 0.02 0.71
N VAL A 119 -10.80 0.69 0.08
CA VAL A 119 -10.78 2.17 -0.01
C VAL A 119 -11.98 2.69 -0.79
N LEU A 120 -12.40 2.00 -1.85
CA LEU A 120 -13.63 2.36 -2.57
C LEU A 120 -14.86 2.34 -1.65
N ALA A 121 -14.98 1.35 -0.76
CA ALA A 121 -16.08 1.25 0.19
C ALA A 121 -15.96 2.24 1.37
N MET A 122 -14.74 2.55 1.80
CA MET A 122 -14.44 3.50 2.87
C MET A 122 -14.73 4.95 2.49
N GLY A 123 -14.56 5.28 1.19
CA GLY A 123 -14.63 6.65 0.69
C GLY A 123 -13.31 7.40 0.88
N GLU A 124 -13.16 8.51 0.16
CA GLU A 124 -11.94 9.34 0.11
C GLU A 124 -12.13 10.72 0.79
N GLY A 125 -13.35 11.00 1.29
CA GLY A 125 -13.76 12.30 1.77
C GLY A 125 -14.07 12.29 3.27
N LYS A 126 -15.29 12.73 3.60
CA LYS A 126 -15.76 12.91 4.99
C LYS A 126 -16.72 11.81 5.43
N GLU A 127 -16.71 10.66 4.76
CA GLU A 127 -17.60 9.54 5.06
C GLU A 127 -17.35 8.95 6.45
N GLN A 128 -16.15 9.17 7.02
CA GLN A 128 -15.75 8.71 8.34
C GLN A 128 -15.88 7.18 8.51
N THR A 129 -15.59 6.43 7.45
CA THR A 129 -15.57 4.96 7.44
C THR A 129 -14.12 4.46 7.31
N PRO A 130 -13.31 4.48 8.38
CA PRO A 130 -11.87 4.18 8.30
C PRO A 130 -11.56 2.67 8.22
N ILE A 131 -12.57 1.80 8.25
CA ILE A 131 -12.43 0.35 8.29
C ILE A 131 -13.46 -0.28 7.36
N ALA A 132 -13.00 -1.21 6.51
CA ALA A 132 -13.86 -2.10 5.74
C ALA A 132 -13.58 -3.57 6.10
N ILE A 133 -14.61 -4.40 6.10
CA ILE A 133 -14.50 -5.85 6.29
C ILE A 133 -14.71 -6.51 4.93
N VAL A 134 -13.73 -7.31 4.51
CA VAL A 134 -13.83 -8.13 3.30
C VAL A 134 -13.99 -9.58 3.72
N SER A 135 -15.12 -10.18 3.36
CA SER A 135 -15.49 -11.57 3.66
C SER A 135 -15.68 -12.35 2.36
N ASP A 136 -15.88 -13.66 2.46
CA ASP A 136 -16.07 -14.56 1.31
C ASP A 136 -14.97 -14.44 0.25
N VAL A 137 -13.73 -14.51 0.72
CA VAL A 137 -12.50 -14.36 -0.07
C VAL A 137 -11.81 -15.72 -0.29
N PRO A 138 -12.32 -16.61 -1.16
CA PRO A 138 -11.77 -17.96 -1.34
C PRO A 138 -10.35 -17.95 -1.92
N PHE A 139 -9.93 -16.84 -2.54
CA PHE A 139 -8.58 -16.65 -3.05
C PHE A 139 -7.58 -16.21 -1.97
N VAL A 140 -8.01 -15.87 -0.76
CA VAL A 140 -7.11 -15.48 0.33
C VAL A 140 -6.58 -16.72 1.04
N ASN A 141 -5.28 -16.92 0.94
CA ASN A 141 -4.56 -17.95 1.69
C ASN A 141 -4.18 -17.41 3.07
N PHE A 142 -5.04 -17.63 4.07
CA PHE A 142 -4.76 -17.28 5.46
C PHE A 142 -3.59 -18.10 6.00
N VAL A 143 -2.73 -17.45 6.79
CA VAL A 143 -1.61 -18.09 7.48
C VAL A 143 -1.63 -17.66 8.93
N ASP A 144 -1.36 -18.58 9.86
CA ASP A 144 -1.39 -18.23 11.28
C ASP A 144 -0.06 -17.66 11.80
N ARG A 145 0.42 -16.61 11.14
CA ARG A 145 1.63 -15.89 11.50
C ARG A 145 1.66 -14.51 10.84
N ASP A 146 2.56 -13.68 11.34
CA ASP A 146 2.94 -12.46 10.64
C ASP A 146 3.77 -12.77 9.39
N PRO A 147 3.80 -11.86 8.39
CA PRO A 147 4.63 -12.05 7.22
C PRO A 147 6.11 -11.97 7.61
N THR A 148 6.90 -12.87 7.01
CA THR A 148 8.34 -12.88 7.14
C THR A 148 8.97 -11.72 6.38
N LYS A 149 10.21 -11.36 6.74
CA LYS A 149 10.98 -10.34 5.99
C LYS A 149 11.11 -10.68 4.51
N LYS A 150 11.25 -11.97 4.17
CA LYS A 150 11.38 -12.44 2.77
C LYS A 150 10.08 -12.24 1.99
N GLU A 151 8.93 -12.52 2.62
CA GLU A 151 7.63 -12.28 1.99
C GLU A 151 7.38 -10.79 1.76
N ILE A 152 7.72 -9.94 2.73
CA ILE A 152 7.63 -8.48 2.57
C ILE A 152 8.56 -7.98 1.46
N GLN A 153 9.81 -8.46 1.43
CA GLN A 153 10.78 -8.09 0.39
C GLN A 153 10.32 -8.50 -1.00
N ARG A 154 9.64 -9.64 -1.13
CA ARG A 154 9.10 -10.12 -2.42
C ARG A 154 7.98 -9.24 -2.99
N LEU A 155 7.37 -8.37 -2.17
CA LEU A 155 6.40 -7.38 -2.65
C LEU A 155 7.07 -6.21 -3.36
N ALA A 156 8.37 -6.03 -3.17
CA ALA A 156 9.14 -4.97 -3.80
C ALA A 156 9.80 -5.48 -5.09
N ILE A 157 9.69 -4.68 -6.15
CA ILE A 157 10.52 -4.78 -7.34
C ILE A 157 11.56 -3.66 -7.32
N SER A 158 12.79 -3.97 -7.75
CA SER A 158 13.85 -2.97 -7.86
C SER A 158 13.54 -1.98 -8.98
N LYS A 159 14.06 -0.76 -8.91
CA LYS A 159 13.86 0.23 -10.00
C LYS A 159 14.47 -0.24 -11.31
N GLU A 160 15.47 -1.10 -11.23
CA GLU A 160 16.23 -1.63 -12.35
C GLU A 160 15.39 -2.66 -13.13
N GLU A 161 14.65 -3.52 -12.42
CA GLU A 161 13.79 -4.57 -12.98
C GLU A 161 12.36 -4.12 -13.25
N ASP A 162 11.92 -3.01 -12.64
CA ASP A 162 10.57 -2.47 -12.82
C ASP A 162 10.32 -2.09 -14.30
N ILE A 163 9.11 -2.33 -14.79
CA ILE A 163 8.72 -1.94 -16.16
C ILE A 163 8.82 -0.43 -16.38
N TYR A 164 8.71 0.38 -15.32
CA TYR A 164 8.89 1.82 -15.34
C TYR A 164 10.36 2.25 -15.24
N SER A 165 11.31 1.32 -15.24
CA SER A 165 12.76 1.57 -15.14
C SER A 165 13.25 2.72 -16.03
N PRO A 166 12.87 2.86 -17.32
CA PRO A 166 13.29 4.00 -18.14
C PRO A 166 12.90 5.36 -17.53
N LEU A 167 11.69 5.48 -16.99
CA LEU A 167 11.18 6.71 -16.35
C LEU A 167 11.83 6.92 -14.97
N LEU A 168 11.88 5.85 -14.17
CA LEU A 168 12.47 5.89 -12.83
C LEU A 168 13.96 6.23 -12.88
N LYS A 169 14.69 5.83 -13.92
CA LYS A 169 16.12 6.12 -14.07
C LYS A 169 16.39 7.51 -14.66
N ALA A 170 15.49 8.02 -15.50
CA ALA A 170 15.61 9.37 -16.06
C ALA A 170 15.41 10.47 -14.98
N ALA A 171 14.63 10.17 -13.93
CA ALA A 171 14.38 11.12 -12.85
C ALA A 171 15.61 11.33 -11.94
N LYS A 172 15.95 12.59 -11.68
CA LYS A 172 16.99 12.99 -10.72
C LYS A 172 16.47 12.93 -9.28
N TRP A 173 16.37 11.73 -8.71
CA TRP A 173 15.88 11.52 -7.35
C TRP A 173 16.76 12.22 -6.31
N LYS A 174 16.12 12.84 -5.31
CA LYS A 174 16.80 13.38 -4.12
C LYS A 174 16.37 12.57 -2.91
N LYS A 175 17.34 12.04 -2.17
CA LYS A 175 17.05 11.34 -0.90
C LYS A 175 16.49 12.34 0.10
N GLY A 176 15.34 12.02 0.71
CA GLY A 176 14.77 12.81 1.78
C GLY A 176 15.72 12.87 2.99
N LYS A 177 15.88 14.04 3.61
CA LYS A 177 16.62 14.20 4.87
C LYS A 177 15.75 13.65 6.00
N GLY A 178 15.89 12.36 6.32
CA GLY A 178 15.21 11.74 7.45
C GLY A 178 15.57 12.47 8.76
N ASN A 179 14.59 12.62 9.67
CA ASN A 179 14.73 13.19 11.02
C ASN A 179 14.96 14.71 11.14
N ARG A 180 14.16 15.54 10.48
CA ARG A 180 13.85 16.85 11.07
C ARG A 180 12.38 16.86 11.45
N THR A 181 12.08 17.08 12.72
CA THR A 181 10.77 17.49 13.18
C THR A 181 10.36 18.68 12.34
N VAL A 182 9.49 18.48 11.36
CA VAL A 182 9.03 19.57 10.51
C VAL A 182 8.10 20.41 11.38
N HIS A 183 8.63 21.50 11.93
CA HIS A 183 7.80 22.54 12.52
C HIS A 183 7.15 23.28 11.36
N ILE A 184 5.99 22.79 10.93
CA ILE A 184 5.25 23.43 9.85
C ILE A 184 4.55 24.62 10.49
N LYS A 185 5.08 25.82 10.24
CA LYS A 185 4.42 27.07 10.62
C LYS A 185 3.07 27.11 9.90
N LYS A 186 1.98 27.27 10.66
CA LYS A 186 0.66 27.62 10.12
C LYS A 186 0.84 28.74 9.10
N ARG A 187 0.39 28.53 7.87
CA ARG A 187 0.05 29.67 7.01
C ARG A 187 -1.22 30.27 7.63
N ALA A 188 -1.10 31.53 8.04
CA ALA A 188 -2.21 32.37 8.47
C ALA A 188 -3.15 32.64 7.29
#